data_AF-A0A3P7PJD9-F1
#
_entry.id   AF-A0A3P7PJD9-F1
#
_cell.length_a   1.000
_cell.length_b   1.000
_cell.length_c   1.000
_cell.angle_alpha   90.00
_cell.angle_beta   90.00
_cell.angle_gamma   90.00
#
_symmetry.space_group_name_H-M   'P 1'
#
loop_
_entity.id
_entity.type
_entity.pdbx_description
1 polymer ?
#
loop_
_entity_poly.entity_id
_entity_poly.type
_entity_poly.pdbx_seq_one_letter_code
_entity_poly.pdbx_strand_id
1 'polypeptide(L)'
;MATSQPLFQSKIDVCKVKKEKKADKVPNIIKKQVPKIAKAKPKQLTARVFADRMELRSAAKKVPINVVQFSKIKKVSKGAEKDKVAALTYEGDKKKPNWVVFLRFNTDKGYDEFLKQVDKAKHPETAQEQP
;
A
#
# COMPACT_ATOMS: atom_id res chain seq x y z
N MET A 1 24.82 -14.39 0.17
CA MET A 1 23.37 -14.18 0.09
C MET A 1 23.14 -12.71 -0.23
N ALA A 2 22.69 -12.37 -1.44
CA ALA A 2 22.50 -10.97 -1.83
C ALA A 2 21.35 -10.38 -1.01
N THR A 3 21.68 -9.56 -0.01
CA THR A 3 20.71 -8.70 0.67
C THR A 3 20.23 -7.68 -0.35
N SER A 4 19.11 -7.97 -1.03
CA SER A 4 18.41 -6.94 -1.80
C SER A 4 18.18 -5.77 -0.86
N GLN A 5 18.84 -4.64 -1.11
CA GLN A 5 18.61 -3.43 -0.35
C GLN A 5 17.23 -2.88 -0.73
N PRO A 6 16.45 -2.38 0.24
CA PRO A 6 15.23 -1.67 -0.09
C PRO A 6 15.58 -0.43 -0.92
N LEU A 7 14.84 -0.19 -2.01
CA LEU A 7 14.95 1.01 -2.84
C LEU A 7 14.82 2.27 -1.99
N PHE A 8 13.85 2.25 -1.06
CA PHE A 8 13.75 3.26 -0.03
C PHE A 8 13.05 2.71 1.21
N GLN A 9 13.27 3.38 2.34
CA GLN A 9 12.59 3.11 3.59
C GLN A 9 11.84 4.37 4.02
N SER A 10 10.55 4.25 4.31
CA SER A 10 9.72 5.34 4.82
C SER A 10 9.01 4.96 6.10
N LYS A 11 8.76 5.96 6.95
CA LYS A 11 7.87 5.80 8.11
C LYS A 11 6.43 5.92 7.64
N ILE A 12 5.60 5.00 8.10
CA ILE A 12 4.15 5.07 7.92
C ILE A 12 3.51 5.13 9.30
N ASP A 13 2.43 5.89 9.39
CA ASP A 13 1.68 6.06 10.62
C ASP A 13 0.60 4.99 10.75
N VAL A 14 -0.01 4.53 9.64
CA VAL A 14 -1.13 3.60 9.75
C VAL A 14 -1.03 2.56 8.67
N CYS A 15 -1.13 1.29 9.07
CA CYS A 15 -1.35 0.17 8.16
C CYS A 15 -2.60 -0.58 8.63
N LYS A 16 -3.56 -0.77 7.73
CA LYS A 16 -4.77 -1.53 8.00
C LYS A 16 -5.15 -2.39 6.80
N VAL A 17 -5.42 -3.66 7.03
CA VAL A 17 -5.91 -4.56 5.98
C VAL A 17 -7.39 -4.84 6.24
N LYS A 18 -8.19 -4.77 5.19
CA LYS A 18 -9.61 -5.12 5.20
C LYS A 18 -9.86 -6.16 4.13
N LYS A 19 -10.32 -7.34 4.54
CA LYS A 19 -10.60 -8.46 3.64
C LYS A 19 -12.10 -8.52 3.39
N GLU A 20 -12.51 -8.48 2.12
CA GLU A 20 -13.90 -8.44 1.68
C GLU A 20 -14.18 -9.58 0.70
N LYS A 21 -15.42 -10.09 0.71
CA LYS A 21 -15.84 -11.13 -0.24
C LYS A 21 -16.33 -10.53 -1.54
N LYS A 22 -17.11 -9.45 -1.47
CA LYS A 22 -17.75 -8.81 -2.62
C LYS A 22 -16.89 -7.67 -3.18
N ALA A 23 -16.53 -7.75 -4.47
CA ALA A 23 -15.76 -6.71 -5.15
C ALA A 23 -16.52 -5.36 -5.17
N ASP A 24 -17.85 -5.40 -5.32
CA ASP A 24 -18.73 -4.20 -5.33
C ASP A 24 -18.65 -3.37 -4.04
N LYS A 25 -18.31 -4.00 -2.91
CA LYS A 25 -18.17 -3.31 -1.62
C LYS A 25 -16.81 -2.64 -1.46
N VAL A 26 -15.79 -3.05 -2.22
CA VAL A 26 -14.42 -2.49 -2.16
C VAL A 26 -14.41 -0.95 -2.31
N PRO A 27 -15.00 -0.34 -3.35
CA PRO A 27 -14.98 1.12 -3.50
C PRO A 27 -15.67 1.85 -2.32
N ASN A 28 -16.76 1.29 -1.79
CA ASN A 28 -17.45 1.85 -0.63
C ASN A 28 -16.60 1.72 0.65
N ILE A 29 -15.90 0.60 0.82
CA ILE A 29 -14.94 0.41 1.92
C ILE A 29 -13.82 1.44 1.83
N ILE A 30 -13.26 1.68 0.63
CA ILE A 30 -12.20 2.67 0.43
C ILE A 30 -12.72 4.06 0.82
N LYS A 31 -13.85 4.50 0.26
CA LYS A 31 -14.47 5.80 0.60
C LYS A 31 -14.71 5.96 2.10
N LYS A 32 -15.15 4.90 2.80
CA LYS A 32 -15.40 4.95 4.25
C LYS A 32 -14.17 4.81 5.13
N GLN A 33 -13.11 4.15 4.65
CA GLN A 33 -11.90 3.88 5.45
C GLN A 33 -10.84 4.95 5.26
N VAL A 34 -10.64 5.51 4.06
CA VAL A 34 -9.64 6.58 3.83
C VAL A 34 -9.70 7.69 4.88
N PRO A 35 -10.86 8.35 5.16
CA PRO A 35 -10.93 9.40 6.19
C PRO A 35 -10.72 8.86 7.61
N LYS A 36 -11.07 7.59 7.87
CA LYS A 36 -10.81 6.96 9.19
C LYS A 36 -9.33 6.66 9.39
N ILE A 37 -8.61 6.35 8.33
CA ILE A 37 -7.18 6.06 8.34
C ILE A 37 -6.39 7.36 8.46
N ALA A 38 -6.82 8.41 7.78
CA ALA A 38 -6.30 9.77 7.94
C ALA A 38 -6.39 10.25 9.40
N LYS A 39 -7.50 9.96 10.08
CA LYS A 39 -7.72 10.31 11.49
C LYS A 39 -7.25 9.25 12.50
N ALA A 40 -6.72 8.11 12.04
CA ALA A 40 -6.32 7.02 12.93
C ALA A 40 -5.01 7.36 13.65
N LYS A 41 -4.88 6.85 14.89
CA LYS A 41 -3.67 7.01 15.70
C LYS A 41 -2.44 6.46 14.97
N PRO A 42 -1.35 7.24 14.88
CA PRO A 42 -0.11 6.79 14.28
C PRO A 42 0.50 5.66 15.12
N LYS A 43 0.71 4.53 14.46
CA LYS A 43 1.55 3.41 14.87
C LYS A 43 2.85 3.59 14.11
N GLN A 44 3.94 3.85 14.81
CA GLN A 44 5.26 4.00 14.19
C GLN A 44 5.64 2.70 13.49
N LEU A 45 5.46 2.68 12.17
CA LEU A 45 5.73 1.54 11.31
C LEU A 45 6.76 1.95 10.27
N THR A 46 7.57 0.99 9.85
CA THR A 46 8.59 1.15 8.84
C THR A 46 8.19 0.39 7.60
N ALA A 47 7.92 1.10 6.51
CA ALA A 47 7.73 0.53 5.19
C ALA A 47 9.08 0.51 4.46
N ARG A 48 9.54 -0.67 4.08
CA ARG A 48 10.71 -0.90 3.22
C ARG A 48 10.19 -1.26 1.84
N VAL A 49 10.42 -0.41 0.87
CA VAL A 49 9.95 -0.62 -0.50
C VAL A 49 11.10 -1.18 -1.32
N PHE A 50 10.83 -2.26 -2.04
CA PHE A 50 11.70 -2.92 -3.01
C PHE A 50 11.05 -2.80 -4.39
N ALA A 51 11.77 -3.18 -5.44
CA ALA A 51 11.29 -3.07 -6.81
C ALA A 51 9.98 -3.86 -7.07
N ASP A 52 9.86 -5.07 -6.52
CA ASP A 52 8.67 -5.93 -6.73
C ASP A 52 7.69 -5.95 -5.55
N ARG A 53 8.14 -5.52 -4.35
CA ARG A 53 7.39 -5.70 -3.12
C ARG A 53 7.66 -4.61 -2.10
N MET A 54 6.73 -4.40 -1.18
CA MET A 54 6.92 -3.59 0.01
C MET A 54 6.81 -4.45 1.26
N GLU A 55 7.80 -4.38 2.12
CA GLU A 55 7.78 -4.99 3.44
C GLU A 55 7.41 -3.95 4.51
N LEU A 56 6.53 -4.34 5.41
CA LEU A 56 6.07 -3.51 6.51
C LEU A 56 6.59 -4.14 7.79
N ARG A 57 7.37 -3.37 8.55
CA ARG A 57 7.84 -3.76 9.87
C ARG A 57 7.31 -2.81 10.92
N SER A 58 7.11 -3.36 12.11
CA SER A 58 6.70 -2.64 13.30
C SER A 58 7.63 -3.08 14.42
N ALA A 59 8.13 -2.13 15.21
CA ALA A 59 8.91 -2.46 16.40
C ALA A 59 8.03 -3.01 17.53
N ALA A 60 6.74 -2.64 17.58
CA ALA A 60 5.90 -2.86 18.75
C ALA A 60 4.77 -3.90 18.58
N LYS A 61 4.39 -4.28 17.35
CA LYS A 61 3.22 -5.16 17.13
C LYS A 61 3.22 -5.82 15.75
N LYS A 62 2.73 -7.06 15.62
CA LYS A 62 2.50 -7.71 14.31
C LYS A 62 1.69 -6.78 13.39
N VAL A 63 2.24 -6.47 12.22
CA VAL A 63 1.51 -5.75 11.17
C VAL A 63 0.48 -6.69 10.54
N PRO A 64 -0.68 -6.17 10.11
CA PRO A 64 -1.73 -7.01 9.52
C PRO A 64 -1.31 -7.58 8.15
N ILE A 65 -0.28 -6.99 7.52
CA ILE A 65 0.39 -7.51 6.33
C ILE A 65 1.88 -7.19 6.44
N ASN A 66 2.73 -8.23 6.41
CA ASN A 66 4.18 -8.06 6.49
C ASN A 66 4.78 -7.71 5.12
N VAL A 67 4.20 -8.25 4.04
CA VAL A 67 4.73 -8.08 2.67
C VAL A 67 3.57 -7.82 1.72
N VAL A 68 3.67 -6.76 0.93
CA VAL A 68 2.77 -6.37 -0.14
C VAL A 68 3.50 -6.60 -1.46
N GLN A 69 3.09 -7.61 -2.23
CA GLN A 69 3.65 -7.83 -3.57
C GLN A 69 2.94 -6.92 -4.57
N PHE A 70 3.69 -6.13 -5.32
CA PHE A 70 3.12 -5.17 -6.26
C PHE A 70 2.46 -5.86 -7.45
N SER A 71 3.05 -6.96 -7.91
CA SER A 71 2.51 -7.85 -8.94
C SER A 71 1.12 -8.43 -8.62
N LYS A 72 0.71 -8.45 -7.35
CA LYS A 72 -0.63 -8.91 -6.93
C LYS A 72 -1.66 -7.79 -6.78
N ILE A 73 -1.24 -6.53 -6.92
CA ILE A 73 -2.14 -5.38 -6.77
C ILE A 73 -3.03 -5.29 -8.01
N LYS A 74 -4.33 -5.53 -7.82
CA LYS A 74 -5.35 -5.33 -8.84
C LYS A 74 -5.65 -3.85 -9.07
N LYS A 75 -5.77 -3.07 -8.01
CA LYS A 75 -6.13 -1.64 -8.11
C LYS A 75 -5.47 -0.81 -7.03
N VAL A 76 -5.00 0.37 -7.41
CA VAL A 76 -4.55 1.40 -6.46
C VAL A 76 -5.61 2.48 -6.41
N SER A 77 -5.96 2.92 -5.22
CA SER A 77 -6.84 4.05 -4.98
C SER A 77 -6.13 5.00 -4.05
N LYS A 78 -5.81 6.18 -4.58
CA LYS A 78 -5.20 7.26 -3.83
C LYS A 78 -6.28 7.91 -2.97
N GLY A 79 -5.98 8.15 -1.70
CA GLY A 79 -6.79 9.05 -0.86
C GLY A 79 -6.56 10.50 -1.29
N ALA A 80 -7.16 11.44 -0.57
CA ALA A 80 -6.81 12.85 -0.77
C ALA A 80 -5.31 13.05 -0.52
N GLU A 81 -4.63 13.79 -1.39
CA GLU A 81 -3.17 14.00 -1.33
C GLU A 81 -2.74 14.57 0.03
N LYS A 82 -3.56 15.45 0.61
CA LYS A 82 -3.35 16.01 1.96
C LYS A 82 -3.24 14.97 3.07
N ASP A 83 -3.93 13.83 2.92
CA ASP A 83 -3.96 12.80 3.96
C ASP A 83 -2.84 11.75 3.81
N LYS A 84 -2.10 11.75 2.69
CA LYS A 84 -1.01 10.80 2.37
C LYS A 84 -1.43 9.34 2.55
N VAL A 85 -2.69 9.04 2.22
CA VAL A 85 -3.28 7.70 2.36
C VAL A 85 -3.32 7.00 1.00
N ALA A 86 -2.73 5.81 0.91
CA ALA A 86 -2.90 4.90 -0.22
C ALA A 86 -3.80 3.72 0.16
N ALA A 87 -4.71 3.34 -0.73
CA ALA A 87 -5.48 2.12 -0.64
C ALA A 87 -5.11 1.17 -1.80
N LEU A 88 -4.62 -0.02 -1.47
CA LEU A 88 -4.20 -1.04 -2.42
C LEU A 88 -5.20 -2.19 -2.36
N THR A 89 -5.77 -2.54 -3.50
CA THR A 89 -6.64 -3.71 -3.64
C THR A 89 -5.86 -4.80 -4.34
N TYR A 90 -5.77 -5.98 -3.72
CA TYR A 90 -5.14 -7.16 -4.28
C TYR A 90 -6.02 -8.38 -4.13
N GLU A 91 -5.73 -9.39 -4.94
CA GLU A 91 -6.39 -10.67 -4.84
C GLU A 91 -5.83 -11.47 -3.67
N GLY A 92 -6.72 -11.92 -2.79
CA GLY A 92 -6.40 -12.76 -1.65
C GLY A 92 -6.94 -14.19 -1.81
N ASP A 93 -7.24 -14.84 -0.69
CA ASP A 93 -7.76 -16.22 -0.66
C ASP A 93 -9.14 -16.41 -1.30
N LYS A 94 -9.43 -17.65 -1.76
CA LYS A 94 -10.76 -18.09 -2.25
C LYS A 94 -11.93 -17.70 -1.33
N LYS A 95 -11.72 -17.67 0.00
CA LYS A 95 -12.76 -17.28 0.98
C LYS A 95 -13.01 -15.77 1.06
N LYS A 96 -12.00 -14.93 0.77
CA LYS A 96 -12.07 -13.47 0.78
C LYS A 96 -11.16 -12.97 -0.36
N PRO A 97 -11.64 -13.00 -1.61
CA PRO A 97 -10.79 -12.74 -2.77
C PRO A 97 -10.33 -11.28 -2.84
N ASN A 98 -10.98 -10.34 -2.15
CA ASN A 98 -10.65 -8.92 -2.25
C ASN A 98 -10.01 -8.43 -0.96
N TRP A 99 -8.71 -8.15 -0.97
CA TRP A 99 -8.02 -7.58 0.19
C TRP A 99 -7.66 -6.13 -0.12
N VAL A 100 -8.05 -5.23 0.79
CA VAL A 100 -7.80 -3.80 0.68
C VAL A 100 -6.86 -3.38 1.79
N VAL A 101 -5.65 -2.98 1.43
CA VAL A 101 -4.63 -2.45 2.33
C VAL A 101 -4.66 -0.93 2.30
N PHE A 102 -4.87 -0.33 3.45
CA PHE A 102 -4.80 1.10 3.67
C PHE A 102 -3.48 1.42 4.35
N LEU A 103 -2.73 2.35 3.77
CA LEU A 103 -1.45 2.83 4.26
C LEU A 103 -1.53 4.33 4.40
N ARG A 104 -1.10 4.87 5.54
CA ARG A 104 -0.91 6.30 5.75
C ARG A 104 0.58 6.57 5.92
N PHE A 105 1.15 7.34 5.01
CA PHE A 105 2.55 7.73 5.08
C PHE A 105 2.71 8.94 5.97
N ASN A 106 3.81 8.98 6.71
CA ASN A 106 4.15 10.16 7.52
C ASN A 106 4.71 11.27 6.62
N THR A 107 5.53 10.86 5.63
CA THR A 107 6.26 11.75 4.73
C THR A 107 5.68 11.74 3.31
N ASP A 108 5.56 12.91 2.69
CA ASP A 108 5.09 13.07 1.30
C ASP A 108 5.99 12.35 0.31
N LYS A 109 7.31 12.48 0.48
CA LYS A 109 8.31 11.80 -0.33
C LYS A 109 8.12 10.27 -0.33
N GLY A 110 7.83 9.69 0.83
CA GLY A 110 7.59 8.25 0.95
C GLY A 110 6.30 7.80 0.28
N TYR A 111 5.27 8.66 0.28
CA TYR A 111 4.01 8.42 -0.43
C TYR A 111 4.19 8.49 -1.96
N ASP A 112 4.86 9.53 -2.44
CA ASP A 112 5.10 9.75 -3.87
C ASP A 112 5.97 8.64 -4.47
N GLU A 113 7.09 8.32 -3.83
CA GLU A 113 7.98 7.23 -4.25
C GLU A 113 7.25 5.87 -4.21
N PHE A 114 6.41 5.65 -3.20
CA PHE A 114 5.62 4.42 -3.13
C PHE A 114 4.64 4.31 -4.29
N LEU A 115 3.93 5.40 -4.62
CA LEU A 115 3.02 5.41 -5.75
C LEU A 115 3.77 5.17 -7.07
N LYS A 116 4.92 5.80 -7.28
CA LYS A 116 5.78 5.57 -8.45
C LYS A 116 6.20 4.11 -8.59
N GLN A 117 6.63 3.46 -7.50
CA GLN A 117 7.04 2.06 -7.55
C GLN A 117 5.87 1.12 -7.82
N VAL A 118 4.71 1.36 -7.22
CA VAL A 118 3.52 0.54 -7.48
C VAL A 118 3.01 0.73 -8.91
N ASP A 119 3.08 1.96 -9.44
CA ASP A 119 2.73 2.28 -10.81
C ASP A 119 3.66 1.55 -11.80
N LYS A 120 4.98 1.70 -11.62
CA LYS A 120 6.01 0.95 -12.38
C LYS A 120 5.82 -0.56 -12.32
N ALA A 121 5.45 -1.10 -11.16
CA ALA A 121 5.26 -2.54 -11.02
C ALA A 121 3.96 -3.06 -11.64
N LYS A 122 2.93 -2.21 -11.76
CA LYS A 122 1.68 -2.54 -12.48
C LYS A 122 1.80 -2.38 -13.98
N HIS A 123 2.61 -1.42 -14.41
CA HIS A 123 2.95 -1.17 -15.80
C HIS A 123 4.47 -1.38 -15.98
N PRO A 124 4.94 -2.64 -16.09
CA PRO A 124 6.33 -2.89 -16.48
C PRO A 124 6.63 -2.38 -17.91
N GLU A 125 5.63 -1.92 -18.66
CA GLU A 125 5.68 -1.51 -20.06
C GLU A 125 5.03 -0.12 -20.26
N THR A 126 5.56 0.91 -19.61
CA THR A 126 5.36 2.31 -20.03
C THR A 126 6.53 3.16 -19.53
N ALA A 127 7.74 2.75 -19.92
CA ALA A 127 8.95 3.57 -19.85
C ALA A 127 9.54 3.69 -21.28
N GLN A 128 8.70 4.06 -22.22
CA GLN A 128 8.91 4.44 -23.64
C GLN A 128 7.46 4.74 -24.08
N GLU A 129 6.99 5.92 -24.49
CA GLU A 129 7.57 7.10 -25.13
C GLU A 129 6.82 8.34 -24.58
N GLN A 130 7.53 9.44 -24.35
CA GLN A 130 6.96 10.77 -24.51
C GLN A 130 7.58 11.33 -25.81
N PRO A 131 6.81 11.56 -26.88
CA PRO A 131 7.21 12.51 -27.91
C PRO A 131 7.12 13.96 -27.40
#